data_AF-A8STF6-F1
#
_entry.id   AF-A8STF6-F1
#
_cell.length_a   1.000
_cell.length_b   1.000
_cell.length_c   1.000
_cell.angle_alpha   90.00
_cell.angle_beta   90.00
_cell.angle_gamma   90.00
#
_symmetry.space_group_name_H-M   'P 1'
#
loop_
_entity.id
_entity.type
_entity.pdbx_description
1 polymer ?
#
loop_
_entity_poly.entity_id
_entity_poly.type
_entity_poly.pdbx_seq_one_letter_code
_entity_poly.pdbx_strand_id
1 'polypeptide(L)'
;HTPAGSSWGGDLEWVGCAAHRSKRVYIVITRTWQKSYIPSIQMVAATLVFSWVEDGKTMTNTEQVEGHYCCGAHALKLRAANGHVGADITCNFTDDNHCHGKIYKAATGTLCSRVILTRQ
;
A
#
# COMPACT_ATOMS: atom_id res chain seq x y z
N HIS A 1 5.65 -12.87 1.37
CA HIS A 1 5.56 -12.60 2.83
C HIS A 1 5.87 -11.11 3.09
N THR A 2 5.38 -10.48 4.16
CA THR A 2 5.59 -9.03 4.43
C THR A 2 6.27 -8.81 5.80
N PRO A 3 7.59 -8.88 5.91
CA PRO A 3 8.26 -8.71 7.20
C PRO A 3 8.24 -7.25 7.64
N ALA A 4 8.18 -7.01 8.96
CA ALA A 4 8.37 -5.67 9.50
C ALA A 4 9.75 -5.10 9.09
N GLY A 5 9.79 -3.82 8.77
CA GLY A 5 10.95 -3.13 8.19
C GLY A 5 11.10 -3.27 6.68
N SER A 6 10.32 -4.13 6.01
CA SER A 6 10.35 -4.17 4.54
C SER A 6 9.71 -2.94 3.93
N SER A 7 10.28 -2.49 2.80
CA SER A 7 9.73 -1.39 2.02
C SER A 7 9.50 -1.82 0.57
N TRP A 8 8.44 -1.29 -0.02
CA TRP A 8 7.95 -1.67 -1.34
C TRP A 8 7.63 -0.41 -2.11
N GLY A 9 8.26 -0.21 -3.26
CA GLY A 9 8.14 1.00 -4.07
C GLY A 9 7.62 0.72 -5.46
N GLY A 10 6.84 1.64 -6.02
CA GLY A 10 6.34 1.52 -7.39
C GLY A 10 5.80 2.82 -7.96
N ASP A 11 5.77 2.89 -9.29
CA ASP A 11 5.16 3.97 -10.05
C ASP A 11 3.65 3.78 -10.14
N LEU A 12 2.89 4.85 -9.92
CA LEU A 12 1.43 4.86 -9.94
C LEU A 12 0.90 5.09 -11.36
N GLU A 13 0.16 4.12 -11.86
CA GLU A 13 -0.65 4.27 -13.07
C GLU A 13 -2.06 4.73 -12.67
N TRP A 14 -2.39 5.99 -12.91
CA TRP A 14 -3.70 6.54 -12.56
C TRP A 14 -4.76 6.11 -13.58
N VAL A 15 -5.87 5.56 -13.07
CA VAL A 15 -7.00 5.06 -13.87
C VAL A 15 -8.27 5.86 -13.62
N GLY A 16 -8.47 6.29 -12.37
CA GLY A 16 -9.66 6.99 -11.91
C GLY A 16 -9.39 7.76 -10.63
N CYS A 17 -10.37 8.51 -10.16
CA CYS A 17 -10.19 9.55 -9.13
C CYS A 17 -9.29 10.68 -9.65
N ALA A 18 -9.59 11.94 -9.30
CA ALA A 18 -8.81 13.08 -9.77
C ALA A 18 -7.30 12.78 -9.62
N ALA A 19 -6.56 12.88 -10.73
CA ALA A 19 -5.15 12.50 -10.78
C ALA A 19 -4.41 13.26 -9.67
N HIS A 20 -4.10 12.56 -8.57
CA HIS A 20 -3.25 13.14 -7.55
C HIS A 20 -1.88 13.37 -8.19
N ARG A 21 -1.22 14.47 -7.81
CA ARG A 21 0.12 14.82 -8.32
C ARG A 21 1.13 13.69 -8.11
N SER A 22 0.88 12.84 -7.11
CA SER A 22 1.65 11.65 -6.75
C SER A 22 1.97 10.77 -7.96
N LYS A 23 3.27 10.56 -8.20
CA LYS A 23 3.79 9.69 -9.26
C LYS A 23 4.26 8.35 -8.73
N ARG A 24 4.71 8.33 -7.48
CA ARG A 24 5.24 7.14 -6.81
C ARG A 24 4.57 6.91 -5.48
N VAL A 25 4.46 5.64 -5.11
CA VAL A 25 4.06 5.21 -3.78
C VAL A 25 5.13 4.29 -3.21
N TYR A 26 5.40 4.46 -1.91
CA TYR A 26 6.16 3.51 -1.12
C TYR A 26 5.29 3.00 0.02
N ILE A 27 5.38 1.71 0.31
CA ILE A 27 4.74 1.05 1.44
C ILE A 27 5.84 0.57 2.36
N VAL A 28 5.91 1.14 3.56
CA VAL A 28 6.88 0.74 4.58
C VAL A 28 6.14 -0.04 5.67
N ILE A 29 6.45 -1.32 5.82
CA ILE A 29 5.82 -2.18 6.83
C ILE A 29 6.41 -1.83 8.19
N THR A 30 5.64 -1.17 9.05
CA THR A 30 6.12 -0.69 10.35
C THR A 30 6.00 -1.76 11.44
N ARG A 31 4.92 -2.55 11.40
CA ARG A 31 4.68 -3.60 12.40
C ARG A 31 3.94 -4.76 11.77
N THR A 32 4.27 -5.97 12.20
CA THR A 32 3.44 -7.15 11.93
C THR A 32 3.22 -7.95 13.18
N TRP A 33 2.03 -8.52 13.32
CA TRP A 33 1.71 -9.42 14.41
C TRP A 33 0.71 -10.47 13.94
N GLN A 34 0.60 -11.56 14.68
CA GLN A 34 -0.30 -12.66 14.33
C GLN A 34 -1.12 -12.99 15.57
N LYS A 35 -2.41 -13.27 15.37
CA LYS A 35 -3.28 -13.69 16.47
C LYS A 35 -3.16 -15.20 16.61
N SER A 36 -2.96 -15.69 17.83
CA SER A 36 -2.78 -17.13 18.11
C SER A 36 -3.92 -18.01 17.59
N TYR A 37 -5.15 -17.49 17.61
CA TYR A 37 -6.35 -18.21 17.16
C TYR A 37 -6.60 -18.14 15.64
N ILE A 38 -5.85 -17.33 14.87
CA ILE A 38 -5.95 -17.26 13.40
C ILE A 38 -4.54 -17.18 12.80
N PRO A 39 -3.84 -18.34 12.67
CA PRO A 39 -2.49 -18.35 12.13
C PRO A 39 -2.45 -18.11 10.60
N SER A 40 -3.57 -18.21 9.88
CA SER A 40 -3.59 -17.98 8.44
C SER A 40 -3.50 -16.49 8.04
N ILE A 41 -3.65 -15.58 9.02
CA ILE A 41 -3.70 -14.12 8.79
C ILE A 41 -2.62 -13.43 9.64
N GLN A 42 -1.72 -12.72 8.97
CA GLN A 42 -0.77 -11.82 9.60
C GLN A 42 -1.34 -10.41 9.57
N MET A 43 -1.54 -9.80 10.73
CA MET A 43 -1.92 -8.39 10.83
C MET A 43 -0.72 -7.51 10.53
N VAL A 44 -0.96 -6.40 9.84
CA VAL A 44 0.08 -5.52 9.30
C VAL A 44 -0.30 -4.08 9.55
N ALA A 45 0.63 -3.30 10.12
CA ALA A 45 0.60 -1.85 10.09
C ALA A 45 1.72 -1.35 9.17
N ALA A 46 1.44 -0.30 8.42
CA ALA A 46 2.37 0.26 7.45
C ALA A 46 2.19 1.77 7.32
N THR A 47 3.23 2.42 6.79
CA THR A 47 3.19 3.81 6.36
C THR A 47 3.22 3.86 4.83
N LEU A 48 2.22 4.52 4.24
CA LEU A 48 2.22 4.86 2.83
C LEU A 48 2.91 6.19 2.64
N VAL A 49 3.80 6.27 1.64
CA VAL A 49 4.48 7.49 1.26
C VAL A 49 4.19 7.75 -0.22
N PHE A 50 3.36 8.74 -0.49
CA PHE A 50 3.09 9.22 -1.83
C PHE A 50 4.08 10.34 -2.16
N SER A 51 4.76 10.27 -3.30
CA SER A 51 5.72 11.29 -3.71
C SER A 51 5.43 11.83 -5.11
N TRP A 52 5.65 13.13 -5.28
CA TRP A 52 5.59 13.84 -6.55
C TRP A 52 6.66 14.92 -6.64
N VAL A 53 6.90 15.41 -7.85
CA VAL A 53 7.77 16.56 -8.07
C VAL A 53 6.90 17.78 -8.36
N GLU A 54 7.13 18.85 -7.62
CA GLU A 54 6.49 20.15 -7.80
C GLU A 54 7.58 21.23 -7.70
N ASP A 55 7.66 22.10 -8.70
CA ASP A 55 8.70 23.15 -8.80
C ASP A 55 10.14 22.65 -8.59
N GLY A 56 10.44 21.46 -9.14
CA GLY A 56 11.76 20.82 -9.02
C GLY A 56 12.07 20.22 -7.64
N LYS A 57 11.14 20.27 -6.68
CA LYS A 57 11.28 19.69 -5.34
C LYS A 57 10.43 18.43 -5.21
N THR A 58 10.98 17.42 -4.56
CA THR A 58 10.22 16.22 -4.20
C THR A 58 9.33 16.53 -3.00
N MET A 59 8.03 16.50 -3.23
CA MET A 59 7.01 16.62 -2.21
C MET A 59 6.54 15.22 -1.82
N THR A 60 6.23 15.02 -0.54
CA THR A 60 5.77 13.75 -0.01
C THR A 60 4.56 13.92 0.88
N ASN A 61 3.60 13.01 0.77
CA ASN A 61 2.49 12.87 1.70
C ASN A 61 2.54 11.48 2.33
N THR A 62 2.40 11.40 3.65
CA THR A 62 2.55 10.16 4.42
C THR A 62 1.26 9.83 5.16
N GLU A 63 0.84 8.56 5.10
CA GLU A 63 -0.36 8.09 5.78
C GLU A 63 -0.10 6.79 6.54
N GLN A 64 -0.72 6.64 7.70
CA GLN A 64 -0.71 5.39 8.43
C GLN A 64 -1.89 4.52 7.98
N VAL A 65 -1.58 3.26 7.68
CA VAL A 65 -2.55 2.26 7.23
C VAL A 65 -2.38 0.98 8.02
N GLU A 66 -3.49 0.27 8.18
CA GLU A 66 -3.52 -1.02 8.85
C GLU A 66 -4.32 -2.03 8.04
N GLY A 67 -4.00 -3.29 8.21
CA GLY A 67 -4.74 -4.36 7.58
C GLY A 67 -4.10 -5.71 7.83
N HIS A 68 -4.08 -6.55 6.81
CA HIS A 68 -3.64 -7.92 6.95
C HIS A 68 -3.09 -8.50 5.67
N TYR A 69 -2.14 -9.42 5.83
CA TYR A 69 -1.65 -10.34 4.82
C TYR A 69 -2.28 -11.72 5.04
N CYS A 70 -2.90 -12.24 3.99
CA CYS A 70 -3.47 -13.59 3.96
C CYS A 70 -2.45 -14.54 3.35
N CYS A 71 -1.96 -15.49 4.14
CA CYS A 71 -0.90 -16.40 3.71
C CYS A 71 -1.34 -17.31 2.55
N GLY A 72 -2.55 -17.86 2.60
CA GLY A 72 -3.05 -18.77 1.56
C GLY A 72 -3.38 -18.07 0.23
N ALA A 73 -3.81 -16.80 0.29
CA ALA A 73 -4.14 -16.03 -0.91
C ALA A 73 -2.94 -15.26 -1.49
N HIS A 74 -1.79 -15.25 -0.79
CA HIS A 74 -0.63 -14.43 -1.13
C HIS A 74 -1.03 -12.97 -1.41
N ALA A 75 -1.85 -12.40 -0.52
CA ALA A 75 -2.46 -11.10 -0.73
C ALA A 75 -2.40 -10.23 0.54
N LEU A 76 -1.96 -8.99 0.37
CA LEU A 76 -1.98 -7.93 1.37
C LEU A 76 -3.17 -7.00 1.11
N LYS A 77 -3.90 -6.68 2.16
CA LYS A 77 -4.95 -5.65 2.14
C LYS A 77 -4.66 -4.67 3.25
N LEU A 78 -4.48 -3.42 2.89
CA LEU A 78 -4.27 -2.28 3.78
C LEU A 78 -5.43 -1.31 3.61
N ARG A 79 -5.91 -0.78 4.73
CA ARG A 79 -6.96 0.23 4.77
C ARG A 79 -6.45 1.48 5.44
N ALA A 80 -6.91 2.63 4.96
CA ALA A 80 -6.64 3.89 5.61
C ALA A 80 -7.26 3.88 7.01
N ALA A 81 -6.44 4.07 8.05
CA ALA A 81 -6.92 4.11 9.42
C ALA A 81 -7.64 5.44 9.71
N ASN A 82 -7.08 6.55 9.21
CA ASN A 82 -7.63 7.90 9.06
C ASN A 82 -6.53 8.76 8.39
N GLY A 83 -6.76 9.29 7.18
CA GLY A 83 -5.74 9.98 6.39
C GLY A 83 -6.32 11.07 5.49
N HIS A 84 -5.48 11.98 5.00
CA HIS A 84 -5.85 13.10 4.12
C HIS A 84 -6.23 12.65 2.70
N VAL A 85 -5.58 11.61 2.19
CA VAL A 85 -5.82 10.95 0.90
C VAL A 85 -6.85 9.84 1.05
N GLY A 86 -6.82 9.10 2.16
CA GLY A 86 -7.80 8.04 2.43
C GLY A 86 -7.73 6.93 1.39
N ALA A 87 -6.54 6.36 1.21
CA ALA A 87 -6.28 5.33 0.20
C ALA A 87 -6.26 3.91 0.80
N ASP A 88 -7.11 3.04 0.26
CA ASP A 88 -7.06 1.61 0.52
C ASP A 88 -6.19 0.94 -0.53
N ILE A 89 -5.31 0.01 -0.11
CA ILE A 89 -4.42 -0.70 -1.02
C ILE A 89 -4.67 -2.19 -0.91
N THR A 90 -4.85 -2.84 -2.05
CA THR A 90 -4.77 -4.29 -2.15
C THR A 90 -3.57 -4.66 -3.00
N CYS A 91 -2.89 -5.73 -2.64
CA CYS A 91 -1.70 -6.17 -3.36
C CYS A 91 -1.64 -7.70 -3.39
N ASN A 92 -1.52 -8.26 -4.59
CA ASN A 92 -1.36 -9.69 -4.79
C ASN A 92 0.09 -9.97 -5.16
N PHE A 93 0.78 -10.79 -4.36
CA PHE A 93 2.18 -11.11 -4.56
C PHE A 93 2.32 -12.11 -5.70
N THR A 94 3.13 -11.77 -6.70
CA THR A 94 3.48 -12.70 -7.80
C THR A 94 4.71 -13.52 -7.42
N ASP A 95 5.61 -12.93 -6.64
CA ASP A 95 6.78 -13.59 -6.05
C ASP A 95 7.16 -12.89 -4.73
N ASP A 96 8.34 -13.18 -4.19
CA ASP A 96 8.81 -12.61 -2.92
C ASP A 96 9.26 -11.14 -3.00
N ASN A 97 9.39 -10.59 -4.21
CA ASN A 97 9.92 -9.26 -4.48
C ASN A 97 8.95 -8.38 -5.28
N HIS A 98 7.93 -8.95 -5.92
CA HIS A 98 6.97 -8.22 -6.75
C HIS A 98 5.54 -8.45 -6.29
N CYS A 99 4.75 -7.38 -6.32
CA CYS A 99 3.36 -7.42 -5.95
C CYS A 99 2.52 -6.48 -6.82
N HIS A 100 1.43 -7.00 -7.37
CA HIS A 100 0.50 -6.26 -8.21
C HIS A 100 -0.55 -5.60 -7.33
N GLY A 101 -0.43 -4.28 -7.21
CA GLY A 101 -1.24 -3.45 -6.35
C GLY A 101 -2.37 -2.70 -7.07
N LYS A 102 -3.44 -2.45 -6.32
CA LYS A 102 -4.54 -1.57 -6.70
C LYS A 102 -4.84 -0.63 -5.54
N ILE A 103 -4.98 0.64 -5.86
CA ILE A 103 -5.33 1.70 -4.89
C ILE A 103 -6.76 2.11 -5.11
N TYR A 104 -7.52 2.16 -4.04
CA TYR A 104 -8.94 2.50 -4.01
C TYR A 104 -9.16 3.72 -3.13
N LYS A 105 -10.15 4.54 -3.48
CA LYS A 105 -10.65 5.59 -2.59
C LYS A 105 -11.42 4.93 -1.44
N ALA A 106 -10.97 5.09 -0.20
CA ALA A 106 -11.57 4.41 0.96
C ALA A 106 -13.08 4.71 1.11
N ALA A 107 -13.49 5.94 0.79
CA ALA A 107 -14.89 6.37 0.93
C ALA A 107 -15.86 5.71 -0.08
N THR A 108 -15.41 5.42 -1.31
CA THR A 108 -16.30 4.95 -2.40
C THR A 108 -15.94 3.58 -2.92
N GLY A 109 -14.79 3.03 -2.55
CA GLY A 109 -14.25 1.79 -3.12
C GLY A 109 -13.91 1.89 -4.61
N THR A 110 -13.85 3.11 -5.17
CA THR A 110 -13.53 3.32 -6.59
C THR A 110 -12.05 3.07 -6.81
N LEU A 111 -11.72 2.30 -7.86
CA LEU A 111 -10.34 2.09 -8.28
C LEU A 111 -9.74 3.42 -8.76
N CYS A 112 -8.67 3.87 -8.12
CA CYS A 112 -7.98 5.09 -8.49
C CYS A 112 -6.70 4.82 -9.29
N SER A 113 -5.91 3.84 -8.88
CA SER A 113 -4.61 3.58 -9.50
C SER A 113 -4.26 2.09 -9.48
N ARG A 114 -3.48 1.68 -10.48
CA ARG A 114 -2.75 0.42 -10.51
C ARG A 114 -1.28 0.69 -10.23
N VAL A 115 -0.62 -0.23 -9.54
CA VAL A 115 0.79 -0.11 -9.20
C VAL A 115 1.45 -1.48 -9.24
N ILE A 116 2.68 -1.52 -9.72
CA ILE A 116 3.54 -2.69 -9.53
C ILE A 116 4.54 -2.31 -8.46
N LEU A 117 4.43 -2.96 -7.30
CA LEU A 117 5.29 -2.73 -6.16
C LEU A 117 6.46 -3.70 -6.20
N THR A 118 7.67 -3.17 -6.07
CA THR A 118 8.91 -3.95 -5.97
C THR A 118 9.55 -3.72 -4.62
N ARG A 119 9.97 -4.79 -3.97
CA ARG A 119 10.72 -4.74 -2.70
C ARG A 119 12.02 -3.97 -2.89
N GLN A 120 12.30 -3.04 -1.97
CA GLN A 120 13.55 -2.27 -1.93
C GLN A 120 14.52 -2.86 -0.90
#